data_AF-A0A6L7A8F0-F1
#
_entry.id   AF-A0A6L7A8F0-F1
#
_cell.length_a   1.000
_cell.length_b   1.000
_cell.length_c   1.000
_cell.angle_alpha   90.00
_cell.angle_beta   90.00
_cell.angle_gamma   90.00
#
_symmetry.space_group_name_H-M   'P 1'
#
loop_
_entity.id
_entity.type
_entity.pdbx_description
1 polymer ?
#
loop_
_entity_poly.entity_id
_entity_poly.type
_entity_poly.pdbx_seq_one_letter_code
_entity_poly.pdbx_strand_id
1 'polypeptide(L)'
;MESYSQNSNKLDFQHETRILNGIWLITALGLVATAGLAWGAKYLEITATKYDSPTMYVAIGLLLVCMYGLSKDINKINAVIAGVIYLFLLSLVAIVVASLAPVPAIIVVFSTAGAMFLISMLAGLLFNVDPGSHRFIIMMTLTGLALVIIMNAALMSERPVWVISCLMIVLWSG
;
A
#
# COMPACT_ATOMS: atom_id res chain seq x y z
N MET A 1 7.48 38.00 20.02
CA MET A 1 8.23 36.75 19.83
C MET A 1 7.32 35.52 19.68
N GLU A 2 6.14 35.46 20.33
CA GLU A 2 5.20 34.33 20.18
C GLU A 2 4.65 34.12 18.76
N SER A 3 4.34 35.19 18.02
CA SER A 3 3.81 35.12 16.65
C SER A 3 4.76 34.43 15.65
N TYR A 4 6.07 34.60 15.81
CA TYR A 4 7.07 33.97 14.93
C TYR A 4 7.16 32.46 15.21
N SER A 5 7.10 32.04 16.48
CA SER A 5 7.11 30.62 16.86
C SER A 5 5.83 29.88 16.47
N GLN A 6 4.66 30.54 16.54
CA GLN A 6 3.40 29.95 16.08
C GLN A 6 3.40 29.75 14.56
N ASN A 7 3.98 30.69 13.82
CA ASN A 7 4.01 30.61 12.37
C ASN A 7 5.04 29.57 11.88
N SER A 8 6.18 29.42 12.57
CA SER A 8 7.16 28.37 12.27
C SER A 8 6.60 26.98 12.55
N ASN A 9 5.96 26.77 13.71
CA ASN A 9 5.34 25.47 14.04
C ASN A 9 4.22 25.09 13.08
N LYS A 10 3.44 26.07 12.61
CA LYS A 10 2.38 25.84 11.63
C LYS A 10 2.96 25.45 10.25
N LEU A 11 4.04 26.08 9.82
CA LEU A 11 4.72 25.76 8.56
C LEU A 11 5.36 24.38 8.58
N ASP A 12 6.00 24.02 9.70
CA ASP A 12 6.63 22.71 9.88
C ASP A 12 5.57 21.61 9.84
N PHE A 13 4.47 21.80 10.57
CA PHE A 13 3.31 20.92 10.58
C PHE A 13 2.67 20.72 9.19
N GLN A 14 2.52 21.81 8.42
CA GLN A 14 2.01 21.72 7.05
C GLN A 14 2.97 20.98 6.11
N HIS A 15 4.27 21.11 6.33
CA HIS A 15 5.27 20.41 5.56
C HIS A 15 5.26 18.90 5.87
N GLU A 16 5.20 18.52 7.14
CA GLU A 16 5.11 17.12 7.57
C GLU A 16 3.83 16.46 7.06
N THR A 17 2.69 17.15 7.17
CA THR A 17 1.39 16.67 6.67
C THR A 17 1.42 16.43 5.16
N ARG A 18 2.10 17.31 4.41
CA ARG A 18 2.24 17.17 2.95
C ARG A 18 3.12 15.98 2.57
N ILE A 19 4.21 15.74 3.30
CA ILE A 19 5.08 14.58 3.06
C ILE A 19 4.31 13.28 3.35
N LEU A 20 3.65 13.19 4.50
CA LEU A 20 2.94 11.99 4.92
C LEU A 20 1.77 11.66 3.98
N ASN A 21 1.02 12.66 3.53
CA ASN A 21 -0.01 12.49 2.51
C ASN A 21 0.56 12.03 1.16
N GLY A 22 1.77 12.47 0.80
CA GLY A 22 2.48 11.99 -0.39
C GLY A 22 2.83 10.50 -0.29
N ILE A 23 3.32 10.06 0.88
CA ILE A 23 3.64 8.66 1.16
C ILE A 23 2.38 7.78 1.07
N TRP A 24 1.27 8.23 1.65
CA TRP A 24 0.00 7.50 1.59
C TRP A 24 -0.55 7.40 0.17
N LEU A 25 -0.42 8.45 -0.64
CA LEU A 25 -0.84 8.42 -2.04
C LEU A 25 0.00 7.41 -2.85
N ILE A 26 1.32 7.41 -2.67
CA ILE A 26 2.22 6.45 -3.35
C ILE A 26 1.89 5.02 -2.91
N THR A 27 1.62 4.82 -1.62
CA THR A 27 1.24 3.52 -1.05
C THR A 27 -0.10 3.04 -1.62
N ALA A 28 -1.12 3.90 -1.65
CA ALA A 28 -2.42 3.58 -2.22
C ALA A 28 -2.31 3.20 -3.71
N LEU A 29 -1.55 3.99 -4.49
CA LEU A 29 -1.30 3.69 -5.90
C LEU A 29 -0.55 2.36 -6.07
N GLY A 30 0.45 2.07 -5.24
CA GLY A 30 1.18 0.81 -5.27
C GLY A 30 0.27 -0.39 -5.02
N LEU A 31 -0.59 -0.31 -4.01
CA LEU A 31 -1.50 -1.41 -3.65
C LEU A 31 -2.54 -1.66 -4.77
N VAL A 32 -3.14 -0.61 -5.32
CA VAL A 32 -4.09 -0.72 -6.44
C VAL A 32 -3.40 -1.25 -7.69
N ALA A 33 -2.20 -0.77 -8.02
CA ALA A 33 -1.47 -1.27 -9.18
C ALA A 33 -1.00 -2.72 -8.99
N THR A 34 -0.67 -3.16 -7.78
CA THR A 34 -0.37 -4.57 -7.49
C THR A 34 -1.59 -5.46 -7.75
N ALA A 35 -2.77 -5.03 -7.28
CA ALA A 35 -4.02 -5.74 -7.56
C ALA A 35 -4.34 -5.79 -9.07
N GLY A 36 -4.13 -4.66 -9.77
CA GLY A 36 -4.33 -4.56 -11.21
C GLY A 36 -3.36 -5.45 -12.00
N LEU A 37 -2.09 -5.51 -11.60
CA LEU A 37 -1.09 -6.39 -12.20
C LEU A 37 -1.41 -7.86 -11.95
N ALA A 38 -1.84 -8.23 -10.73
CA ALA A 38 -2.27 -9.59 -10.42
C ALA A 38 -3.50 -10.01 -11.26
N TRP A 39 -4.45 -9.10 -11.46
CA TRP A 39 -5.59 -9.31 -12.35
C TRP A 39 -5.17 -9.47 -13.82
N GLY A 40 -4.28 -8.60 -14.32
CA GLY A 40 -3.74 -8.68 -15.68
C GLY A 40 -2.93 -9.96 -15.92
N ALA A 41 -2.13 -10.39 -14.95
CA ALA A 41 -1.37 -11.63 -15.01
C ALA A 41 -2.28 -12.87 -15.12
N LYS A 42 -3.43 -12.85 -14.42
CA LYS A 42 -4.47 -13.87 -14.55
C LYS A 42 -5.05 -13.92 -15.97
N TYR A 43 -5.34 -12.75 -16.55
CA TYR A 43 -5.96 -12.65 -17.88
C TYR A 43 -5.01 -13.09 -18.99
N LEU A 44 -3.71 -12.86 -18.82
CA LEU A 44 -2.67 -13.24 -19.78
C LEU A 44 -2.17 -14.69 -19.63
N GLU A 45 -2.72 -15.48 -18.69
CA GLU A 45 -2.27 -16.84 -18.35
C GLU A 45 -0.77 -16.98 -18.00
N ILE A 46 -0.06 -15.87 -17.78
CA ILE A 46 1.37 -15.84 -17.44
C ILE A 46 1.62 -16.49 -16.08
N THR A 47 0.62 -16.49 -15.21
CA THR A 47 0.61 -17.21 -13.95
C THR A 47 -0.20 -18.48 -14.10
N ALA A 48 0.47 -19.58 -14.46
CA ALA A 48 0.03 -20.90 -14.04
C ALA A 48 -0.08 -20.86 -12.51
N THR A 49 -1.32 -20.79 -12.01
CA THR A 49 -1.69 -20.73 -10.61
C THR A 49 -1.30 -22.02 -9.89
N LYS A 50 0.00 -22.23 -9.70
CA LYS A 50 0.56 -23.34 -8.95
C LYS A 50 1.52 -22.78 -7.91
N TYR A 51 1.19 -23.08 -6.66
CA TYR A 51 2.15 -23.11 -5.56
C TYR A 51 3.38 -23.91 -6.05
N ASP A 52 4.59 -23.41 -5.80
CA ASP A 52 5.88 -23.91 -6.35
C ASP A 52 6.18 -23.62 -7.84
N SER A 53 5.76 -22.47 -8.38
CA SER A 53 6.27 -22.05 -9.69
C SER A 53 7.75 -21.62 -9.59
N PRO A 54 8.61 -22.00 -10.57
CA PRO A 54 9.98 -21.47 -10.65
C PRO A 54 10.04 -19.94 -10.68
N THR A 55 9.00 -19.29 -11.21
CA THR A 55 8.89 -17.84 -11.31
C THR A 55 8.76 -17.16 -9.95
N MET A 56 8.13 -17.80 -8.95
CA MET A 56 8.03 -17.28 -7.58
C MET A 56 9.41 -17.22 -6.91
N TYR A 57 10.20 -18.30 -6.99
CA TYR A 57 11.53 -18.36 -6.37
C TYR A 57 12.53 -17.40 -7.02
N VAL A 58 12.40 -17.16 -8.32
CA VAL A 58 13.19 -16.14 -9.03
C VAL A 58 12.76 -14.74 -8.59
N ALA A 59 11.46 -14.45 -8.47
CA ALA A 59 10.96 -13.14 -8.03
C ALA A 59 11.37 -12.82 -6.58
N ILE A 60 11.09 -13.73 -5.65
CA ILE A 60 12.01 -14.24 -4.62
C ILE A 60 13.37 -13.55 -4.47
N GLY A 61 14.38 -14.23 -5.03
CA GLY A 61 15.77 -13.81 -4.98
C GLY A 61 16.00 -12.44 -5.60
N LEU A 62 15.27 -12.09 -6.67
CA LEU A 62 15.43 -10.80 -7.33
C LEU A 62 14.96 -9.63 -6.47
N LEU A 63 13.88 -9.79 -5.70
CA LEU A 63 13.41 -8.81 -4.71
C LEU A 63 14.48 -8.57 -3.64
N LEU A 64 15.06 -9.63 -3.10
CA LEU A 64 16.09 -9.53 -2.05
C LEU A 64 17.36 -8.84 -2.58
N VAL A 65 17.80 -9.21 -3.79
CA VAL A 65 18.97 -8.59 -4.44
C VAL A 65 18.70 -7.11 -4.73
N CYS A 66 17.52 -6.78 -5.26
CA CYS A 66 17.13 -5.40 -5.53
C CYS A 66 17.04 -4.57 -4.25
N MET A 67 16.47 -5.10 -3.17
CA MET A 67 16.41 -4.39 -1.88
C MET A 67 17.80 -4.12 -1.33
N TYR A 68 18.68 -5.14 -1.31
CA TYR A 68 20.06 -4.99 -0.85
C TYR A 68 20.85 -3.99 -1.69
N GLY A 69 20.69 -4.04 -3.02
CA GLY A 69 21.31 -3.10 -3.95
C GLY A 69 20.80 -1.66 -3.76
N LEU A 70 19.47 -1.49 -3.56
CA LEU A 70 18.87 -0.19 -3.33
C LEU A 70 19.37 0.44 -2.04
N SER A 71 19.48 -0.34 -0.96
CA SER A 71 19.97 0.16 0.33
C SER A 71 21.39 0.72 0.27
N LYS A 72 22.21 0.25 -0.68
CA LYS A 72 23.63 0.65 -0.79
C LYS A 72 23.85 1.92 -1.61
N ASP A 73 23.05 2.13 -2.67
CA ASP A 73 23.27 3.22 -3.62
C ASP A 73 22.10 4.23 -3.68
N ILE A 74 21.17 4.22 -2.71
CA ILE A 74 19.96 5.06 -2.71
C ILE A 74 20.23 6.56 -2.94
N ASN A 75 21.33 7.07 -2.39
CA ASN A 75 21.73 8.48 -2.49
C ASN A 75 22.20 8.90 -3.89
N LYS A 76 22.44 7.95 -4.80
CA LYS A 76 22.86 8.21 -6.19
C LYS A 76 21.70 8.09 -7.19
N ILE A 77 20.52 7.70 -6.73
CA ILE A 77 19.39 7.37 -7.61
C ILE A 77 18.62 8.64 -7.97
N ASN A 78 18.46 8.88 -9.27
CA ASN A 78 17.63 9.97 -9.78
C ASN A 78 16.13 9.65 -9.57
N ALA A 79 15.28 10.67 -9.40
CA ALA A 79 13.83 10.52 -9.20
C ALA A 79 13.14 9.67 -10.28
N VAL A 80 13.54 9.84 -11.55
CA VAL A 80 13.02 9.03 -12.67
C VAL A 80 13.41 7.56 -12.51
N ILE A 81 14.66 7.30 -12.14
CA ILE A 81 15.19 5.95 -11.94
C ILE A 81 14.52 5.30 -10.72
N ALA A 82 14.32 6.05 -9.63
CA ALA A 82 13.58 5.60 -8.46
C ALA A 82 12.14 5.20 -8.81
N GLY A 83 11.47 5.97 -9.66
CA GLY A 83 10.14 5.63 -10.17
C GLY A 83 10.12 4.32 -10.98
N VAL A 84 11.09 4.12 -11.88
CA VAL A 84 11.22 2.87 -12.66
C VAL A 84 11.49 1.68 -11.74
N ILE A 85 12.39 1.82 -10.77
CA ILE A 85 12.67 0.77 -9.79
C ILE A 85 11.44 0.47 -8.94
N TYR A 86 10.68 1.48 -8.53
CA TYR A 86 9.44 1.29 -7.79
C TYR A 86 8.42 0.46 -8.58
N LEU A 87 8.21 0.79 -9.86
CA LEU A 87 7.33 0.01 -10.74
C LEU A 87 7.83 -1.42 -10.95
N PHE A 88 9.14 -1.61 -11.06
CA PHE A 88 9.76 -2.92 -11.18
C PHE A 88 9.55 -3.78 -9.92
N LEU A 89 9.80 -3.21 -8.74
CA LEU A 89 9.53 -3.86 -7.46
C LEU A 89 8.06 -4.19 -7.31
N LEU A 90 7.16 -3.30 -7.74
CA LEU A 90 5.72 -3.53 -7.71
C LEU A 90 5.31 -4.74 -8.55
N SER A 91 5.91 -4.88 -9.74
CA SER A 91 5.68 -6.05 -10.61
C SER A 91 6.16 -7.35 -9.96
N LEU A 92 7.33 -7.34 -9.33
CA LEU A 92 7.83 -8.52 -8.62
C LEU A 92 6.95 -8.89 -7.43
N VAL A 93 6.52 -7.91 -6.64
CA VAL A 93 5.59 -8.13 -5.52
C VAL A 93 4.27 -8.70 -6.05
N ALA A 94 3.72 -8.18 -7.16
CA ALA A 94 2.50 -8.71 -7.75
C ALA A 94 2.64 -10.19 -8.14
N ILE A 95 3.77 -10.60 -8.71
CA ILE A 95 4.04 -12.00 -9.07
C ILE A 95 4.11 -12.90 -7.83
N VAL A 96 4.85 -12.47 -6.80
CA VAL A 96 4.97 -13.24 -5.55
C VAL A 96 3.62 -13.38 -4.87
N VAL A 97 2.86 -12.30 -4.75
CA VAL A 97 1.53 -12.29 -4.11
C VAL A 97 0.53 -13.13 -4.90
N ALA A 98 0.52 -13.02 -6.24
CA ALA A 98 -0.30 -13.86 -7.13
C ALA A 98 0.00 -15.36 -7.03
N SER A 99 1.20 -15.72 -6.59
CA SER A 99 1.61 -17.11 -6.37
C SER A 99 1.20 -17.64 -4.98
N LEU A 100 0.96 -16.74 -4.02
CA LEU A 100 0.62 -17.08 -2.63
C LEU A 100 -0.88 -17.15 -2.36
N ALA A 101 -1.68 -16.37 -3.09
CA ALA A 101 -3.11 -16.24 -2.84
C ALA A 101 -3.91 -16.17 -4.15
N PRO A 102 -5.18 -16.59 -4.15
CA PRO A 102 -6.03 -16.46 -5.32
C PRO A 102 -6.27 -14.99 -5.64
N VAL A 103 -6.21 -14.65 -6.92
CA VAL A 103 -6.36 -13.27 -7.44
C VAL A 103 -7.57 -12.50 -6.89
N PRO A 104 -8.77 -13.10 -6.71
CA PRO A 104 -9.88 -12.43 -6.06
C PRO A 104 -9.56 -11.96 -4.63
N ALA A 105 -8.86 -12.78 -3.82
CA ALA A 105 -8.47 -12.40 -2.47
C ALA A 105 -7.46 -11.23 -2.48
N ILE A 106 -6.51 -11.25 -3.43
CA ILE A 106 -5.53 -10.17 -3.62
C ILE A 106 -6.25 -8.88 -3.95
N ILE A 107 -7.19 -8.91 -4.91
CA ILE A 107 -7.96 -7.73 -5.31
C ILE A 107 -8.70 -7.16 -4.10
N VAL A 108 -9.37 -7.99 -3.30
CA VAL A 108 -10.11 -7.51 -2.11
C VAL A 108 -9.18 -6.90 -1.08
N VAL A 109 -8.13 -7.61 -0.67
CA VAL A 109 -7.21 -7.16 0.39
C VAL A 109 -6.46 -5.90 -0.05
N PHE A 110 -5.87 -5.89 -1.24
CA PHE A 110 -5.06 -4.75 -1.70
C PHE A 110 -5.91 -3.53 -2.08
N SER A 111 -7.12 -3.72 -2.62
CA SER A 111 -8.00 -2.58 -2.93
C SER A 111 -8.60 -1.97 -1.68
N THR A 112 -8.96 -2.77 -0.67
CA THR A 112 -9.43 -2.26 0.62
C THR A 112 -8.31 -1.52 1.37
N ALA A 113 -7.09 -2.07 1.36
CA ALA A 113 -5.89 -1.39 1.87
C ALA A 113 -5.66 -0.05 1.16
N GLY A 114 -5.62 -0.07 -0.18
CA GLY A 114 -5.39 1.14 -0.97
C GLY A 114 -6.47 2.20 -0.76
N ALA A 115 -7.73 1.79 -0.69
CA ALA A 115 -8.85 2.68 -0.40
C ALA A 115 -8.77 3.29 1.01
N MET A 116 -8.36 2.51 2.01
CA MET A 116 -8.12 3.01 3.37
C MET A 116 -7.07 4.13 3.38
N PHE A 117 -5.92 3.94 2.71
CA PHE A 117 -4.88 4.97 2.60
C PHE A 117 -5.36 6.20 1.83
N LEU A 118 -6.11 6.01 0.75
CA LEU A 118 -6.60 7.11 -0.10
C LEU A 118 -7.67 7.94 0.61
N ILE A 119 -8.64 7.30 1.27
CA ILE A 119 -9.68 7.99 2.02
C ILE A 119 -9.08 8.71 3.22
N SER A 120 -8.08 8.12 3.88
CA SER A 120 -7.39 8.76 5.00
C SER A 120 -6.60 9.97 4.52
N MET A 121 -5.85 9.86 3.43
CA MET A 121 -5.17 10.99 2.80
C MET A 121 -6.15 12.12 2.43
N LEU A 122 -7.30 11.77 1.84
CA LEU A 122 -8.34 12.73 1.49
C LEU A 122 -8.95 13.39 2.75
N ALA A 123 -9.17 12.63 3.82
CA ALA A 123 -9.66 13.15 5.09
C ALA A 123 -8.63 14.09 5.75
N GLY A 124 -7.34 13.75 5.71
CA GLY A 124 -6.26 14.62 6.19
C GLY A 124 -6.19 15.94 5.44
N LEU A 125 -6.36 15.92 4.11
CA LEU A 125 -6.41 17.13 3.28
C LEU A 125 -7.67 17.97 3.49
N LEU A 126 -8.86 17.35 3.54
CA LEU A 126 -10.14 18.05 3.61
C LEU A 126 -10.43 18.60 5.01
N PHE A 127 -10.12 17.85 6.06
CA PHE A 127 -10.43 18.22 7.44
C PHE A 127 -9.24 18.83 8.19
N ASN A 128 -8.08 18.97 7.53
CA ASN A 128 -6.85 19.53 8.10
C ASN A 128 -6.48 18.85 9.44
N VAL A 129 -6.76 17.53 9.52
CA VAL A 129 -6.50 16.72 10.70
C VAL A 129 -5.04 16.31 10.68
N ASP A 130 -4.40 16.42 11.84
CA ASP A 130 -3.04 15.95 12.03
C ASP A 130 -2.91 14.46 11.69
N PRO A 131 -2.21 14.11 10.60
CA PRO A 131 -2.07 12.73 10.15
C PRO A 131 -1.20 11.88 11.08
N GLY A 132 -0.38 12.50 11.95
CA GLY A 132 0.42 11.82 12.97
C GLY A 132 -0.31 11.64 14.31
N SER A 133 -1.54 12.14 14.43
CA SER A 133 -2.30 12.05 15.68
C SER A 133 -2.85 10.66 15.91
N HIS A 134 -2.83 10.20 17.17
CA HIS A 134 -3.50 8.96 17.60
C HIS A 134 -4.99 8.91 17.20
N ARG A 135 -5.66 10.07 17.13
CA ARG A 135 -7.06 10.15 16.68
C ARG A 135 -7.21 9.81 15.20
N PHE A 136 -6.21 10.17 14.40
CA PHE A 136 -6.18 9.91 12.98
C PHE A 136 -5.93 8.42 12.70
N ILE A 137 -5.04 7.78 13.45
CA ILE A 137 -4.81 6.33 13.41
C ILE A 137 -6.10 5.55 13.70
N ILE A 138 -6.88 5.97 14.71
CA ILE A 138 -8.18 5.35 15.01
C ILE A 138 -9.16 5.53 13.85
N MET A 139 -9.27 6.74 13.30
CA MET A 139 -10.14 7.03 12.15
C MET A 139 -9.78 6.19 10.93
N MET A 140 -8.48 6.05 10.65
CA MET A 140 -7.95 5.23 9.57
C MET A 140 -8.31 3.75 9.77
N THR A 141 -8.12 3.23 10.99
CA THR A 141 -8.47 1.84 11.35
C THR A 141 -9.97 1.58 11.19
N LEU A 142 -10.82 2.48 11.70
CA LEU A 142 -12.28 2.34 11.61
C LEU A 142 -12.76 2.39 10.16
N THR A 143 -12.20 3.30 9.36
CA THR A 143 -12.51 3.41 7.93
C THR A 143 -12.09 2.15 7.19
N GLY A 144 -10.88 1.64 7.47
CA GLY A 144 -10.39 0.37 6.92
C GLY A 144 -11.28 -0.82 7.28
N LEU A 145 -11.69 -0.96 8.55
CA LEU A 145 -12.57 -2.03 8.99
C LEU A 145 -13.95 -1.95 8.34
N ALA A 146 -14.52 -0.74 8.21
CA ALA A 146 -15.79 -0.53 7.51
C ALA A 146 -15.70 -0.97 6.04
N LEU A 147 -14.63 -0.60 5.34
CA LEU A 147 -14.39 -1.01 3.95
C LEU A 147 -14.24 -2.53 3.83
N VAL A 148 -13.52 -3.17 4.75
CA VAL A 148 -13.35 -4.62 4.79
C VAL A 148 -14.69 -5.32 4.96
N ILE A 149 -15.56 -4.83 5.84
CA ILE A 149 -16.91 -5.39 6.04
C ILE A 149 -17.73 -5.23 4.75
N ILE A 150 -17.75 -4.04 4.16
CA ILE A 150 -18.54 -3.76 2.94
C ILE A 150 -18.06 -4.62 1.77
N MET A 151 -16.75 -4.64 1.49
CA MET A 151 -16.21 -5.35 0.33
C MET A 151 -16.33 -6.86 0.49
N ASN A 152 -16.00 -7.41 1.66
CA ASN A 152 -16.11 -8.85 1.86
C ASN A 152 -17.58 -9.31 1.85
N ALA A 153 -18.51 -8.50 2.37
CA ALA A 153 -19.94 -8.79 2.27
C ALA A 153 -20.45 -8.70 0.82
N ALA A 154 -20.09 -7.64 0.10
CA ALA A 154 -20.50 -7.43 -1.30
C ALA A 154 -19.99 -8.55 -2.23
N LEU A 155 -18.79 -9.04 -1.98
CA LEU A 155 -18.14 -10.07 -2.80
C LEU A 155 -18.33 -11.49 -2.25
N MET A 156 -19.15 -11.67 -1.21
CA MET A 156 -19.40 -12.96 -0.54
C MET A 156 -18.09 -13.73 -0.29
N SER A 157 -17.08 -13.00 0.20
CA SER A 157 -15.72 -13.51 0.32
C SER A 157 -15.61 -14.62 1.37
N GLU A 158 -14.70 -15.55 1.13
CA GLU A 158 -14.49 -16.71 2.00
C GLU A 158 -13.95 -16.28 3.37
N ARG A 159 -14.26 -17.06 4.42
CA ARG A 159 -13.79 -16.82 5.80
C ARG A 159 -12.28 -16.50 5.94
N PRO A 160 -11.33 -17.18 5.26
CA PRO A 160 -9.92 -16.79 5.35
C PRO A 160 -9.63 -15.38 4.83
N VAL A 161 -10.33 -14.92 3.79
CA VAL A 161 -10.16 -13.56 3.23
C VAL A 161 -10.63 -12.51 4.22
N TRP A 162 -11.72 -12.76 4.95
CA TRP A 162 -12.18 -11.89 6.03
C TRP A 162 -11.11 -11.70 7.10
N VAL A 163 -10.53 -12.80 7.60
CA VAL A 163 -9.51 -12.74 8.66
C VAL A 163 -8.27 -12.00 8.19
N ILE A 164 -7.76 -12.33 6.99
CA ILE A 164 -6.56 -11.69 6.44
C ILE A 164 -6.79 -10.20 6.18
N SER A 165 -7.96 -9.83 5.66
CA SER A 165 -8.30 -8.43 5.41
C SER A 165 -8.35 -7.63 6.71
N CYS A 166 -9.01 -8.16 7.75
CA CYS A 166 -9.06 -7.51 9.07
C CYS A 166 -7.65 -7.35 9.69
N LEU A 167 -6.84 -8.41 9.65
CA LEU A 167 -5.47 -8.37 10.17
C LEU A 167 -4.62 -7.34 9.43
N MET A 168 -4.75 -7.28 8.11
CA MET A 168 -4.02 -6.32 7.29
C MET A 168 -4.39 -4.88 7.68
N ILE A 169 -5.67 -4.55 7.83
CA ILE A 169 -6.07 -3.20 8.27
C ILE A 169 -5.48 -2.84 9.64
N VAL A 170 -5.55 -3.75 10.62
CA VAL A 170 -5.03 -3.49 11.98
C VAL A 170 -3.51 -3.34 11.99
N LEU A 171 -2.79 -4.14 11.20
CA LEU A 171 -1.34 -4.07 11.10
C LEU A 171 -0.84 -2.83 10.36
N TRP A 172 -1.61 -2.31 9.40
CA TRP A 172 -1.22 -1.14 8.62
C TRP A 172 -1.64 0.19 9.26
N SER A 173 -2.53 0.17 10.25
CA SER A 173 -2.92 1.38 11.00
C SER A 173 -2.10 1.62 12.26
N GLY A 174 -1.54 0.58 12.89
CA GLY A 174 -0.73 0.69 14.11
C GLY A 174 0.74 1.02 13.85
#